data_AF-A0A813JA64-F1
#
_entry.id   AF-A0A813JA64-F1
#
_cell.length_a   1.000
_cell.length_b   1.000
_cell.length_c   1.000
_cell.angle_alpha   90.00
_cell.angle_beta   90.00
_cell.angle_gamma   90.00
#
_symmetry.space_group_name_H-M   'P 1'
#
loop_
_entity.id
_entity.type
_entity.pdbx_description
1 polymer ?
#
loop_
_entity_poly.entity_id
_entity_poly.type
_entity_poly.pdbx_seq_one_letter_code
_entity_poly.pdbx_strand_id
1 'polypeptide(L)'
;VRIIANKIDLLPRDASVIRVRGWVAQEAILAGFPRVKITDVFPVSCHDGKGIMAVAKLLDQQNTYREHYLVGAANVGKSSLINRLSLRKRKGVGETSAKDSTGFTVSLMPGTTLRPLVMKYQQGNTKLIDMPGLLVPGSFTERLTLEDLQQIIPQKRGALRVTFRMAEGRSILMGALARIDMAEGRPYQFTVFASEKLKIHECAIDKADWIAQRWAGGKLTPPMKAEQFAPMQPWVLHRFELTGRGWDEACVDLVVHGLGWVALTGVGDFVVAALSSASAAASKERQEQVRSLSALGRSSSWAEALLLLERLLPRWLGTDGGYGAVGSAKVACNAVISACGRGRQWAAGLRLLWQMLTCGPEPDCISFNSAMDCCAAGDSGAWIWSLALLGSVMPSAGLQPDGFSYASAIRARSKDSEWAQSVRLLASMKASGVRVGIVACSVAALTIEQQMHAAGLEVDLITRNSLTSAFEKGRQWQRAFLLCFEEARFNGLEPDAVTHNAAVTSCVKGQEWAKALGAYQVMRVRGVSPTQVTAGAVTSAFAEGSCWADALQMLDGPVTAFRFAGLVACNAAMNALEKGRQWQQVLKLLDNMRDAALEPDQFCYNAAMSSFEKGQQWEMALWLLVDMKGRK
;
A
#
# COMPACT_ATOMS: atom_id res chain seq x y z
N VAL A 1 -22.58 5.52 34.82
CA VAL A 1 -22.97 4.53 33.80
C VAL A 1 -23.11 3.18 34.49
N ARG A 2 -24.16 2.41 34.19
CA ARG A 2 -24.35 1.03 34.66
C ARG A 2 -24.29 0.13 33.44
N ILE A 3 -23.62 -1.01 33.52
CA ILE A 3 -23.42 -1.90 32.38
C ILE A 3 -24.26 -3.16 32.59
N ILE A 4 -25.07 -3.50 31.59
CA ILE A 4 -25.87 -4.73 31.59
C ILE A 4 -25.25 -5.69 30.58
N ALA A 5 -24.60 -6.74 31.08
CA ALA A 5 -24.00 -7.77 30.25
C ALA A 5 -25.03 -8.88 30.00
N ASN A 6 -25.73 -8.80 28.87
CA ASN A 6 -26.78 -9.76 28.51
C ASN A 6 -26.21 -11.03 27.87
N LYS A 7 -27.03 -12.09 27.81
CA LYS A 7 -26.74 -13.41 27.20
C LYS A 7 -25.71 -14.25 27.93
N ILE A 8 -25.61 -14.11 29.26
CA ILE A 8 -24.73 -14.96 30.09
C ILE A 8 -25.10 -16.44 30.03
N ASP A 9 -26.31 -16.76 29.58
CA ASP A 9 -26.74 -18.12 29.32
C ASP A 9 -25.86 -18.79 28.26
N LEU A 10 -25.38 -18.05 27.26
CA LEU A 10 -24.58 -18.62 26.15
C LEU A 10 -23.13 -18.98 26.53
N LEU A 11 -22.65 -18.52 27.68
CA LEU A 11 -21.28 -18.79 28.11
C LEU A 11 -21.09 -20.27 28.49
N PRO A 12 -19.86 -20.81 28.35
CA PRO A 12 -19.52 -22.14 28.82
C PRO A 12 -19.89 -22.37 30.29
N ARG A 13 -20.21 -23.61 30.68
CA ARG A 13 -20.61 -23.94 32.06
C ARG A 13 -19.55 -23.57 33.09
N ASP A 14 -18.28 -23.65 32.70
CA ASP A 14 -17.13 -23.38 33.56
C ASP A 14 -16.80 -21.87 33.63
N ALA A 15 -17.53 -21.03 32.88
CA ALA A 15 -17.31 -19.59 32.89
C ALA A 15 -17.80 -18.98 34.22
N SER A 16 -16.86 -18.56 35.05
CA SER A 16 -17.15 -17.84 36.29
C SER A 16 -17.81 -16.50 36.00
N VAL A 17 -19.04 -16.31 36.49
CA VAL A 17 -19.78 -15.04 36.39
C VAL A 17 -19.01 -13.89 37.05
N ILE A 18 -18.21 -14.17 38.08
CA ILE A 18 -17.34 -13.19 38.74
C ILE A 18 -16.23 -12.74 37.79
N ARG A 19 -15.59 -13.69 37.09
CA ARG A 19 -14.55 -13.39 36.09
C ARG A 19 -15.11 -12.56 34.93
N VAL A 20 -16.32 -12.89 34.46
CA VAL A 20 -17.02 -12.11 33.41
C VAL A 20 -17.29 -10.69 33.87
N ARG A 21 -17.77 -10.49 35.11
CA ARG A 21 -17.98 -9.13 35.66
C ARG A 21 -16.69 -8.32 35.73
N GLY A 22 -15.61 -8.95 36.21
CA GLY A 22 -14.29 -8.33 36.27
C GLY A 22 -13.79 -7.91 34.90
N TRP A 23 -13.86 -8.83 33.93
CA TRP A 23 -13.46 -8.58 32.55
C TRP A 23 -14.25 -7.43 31.92
N VAL A 24 -15.60 -7.43 32.00
CA VAL A 24 -16.43 -6.35 31.45
C VAL A 24 -16.11 -4.99 32.09
N ALA A 25 -15.86 -4.96 33.41
CA ALA A 25 -15.48 -3.73 34.08
C ALA A 25 -14.11 -3.21 33.60
N GLN A 26 -13.14 -4.11 33.43
CA GLN A 26 -11.82 -3.77 32.91
C GLN A 26 -11.88 -3.24 31.47
N GLU A 27 -12.62 -3.91 30.58
CA GLU A 27 -12.83 -3.46 29.21
C GLU A 27 -13.52 -2.09 29.15
N ALA A 28 -14.49 -1.84 30.03
CA ALA A 28 -15.14 -0.54 30.12
C ALA A 28 -14.18 0.58 30.54
N ILE A 29 -13.25 0.30 31.46
CA ILE A 29 -12.22 1.25 31.88
C ILE A 29 -11.29 1.56 30.70
N LEU A 30 -10.82 0.52 29.99
CA LEU A 30 -9.96 0.66 28.81
C LEU A 30 -10.66 1.44 27.68
N ALA A 31 -11.98 1.24 27.51
CA ALA A 31 -12.81 1.96 26.55
C ALA A 31 -13.13 3.42 26.97
N GLY A 32 -12.56 3.93 28.08
CA GLY A 32 -12.70 5.32 28.49
C GLY A 32 -13.78 5.61 29.55
N PHE A 33 -14.25 4.59 30.29
CA PHE A 33 -15.15 4.76 31.44
C PHE A 33 -14.44 4.50 32.79
N PRO A 34 -13.53 5.39 33.24
CA PRO A 34 -12.62 5.13 34.36
C PRO A 34 -13.30 4.98 35.74
N ARG A 35 -14.58 5.36 35.86
CA ARG A 35 -15.34 5.29 37.13
C ARG A 35 -16.17 4.01 37.28
N VAL A 36 -16.16 3.11 36.29
CA VAL A 36 -16.94 1.88 36.35
C VAL A 36 -16.28 0.90 37.31
N LYS A 37 -17.04 0.43 38.30
CA LYS A 37 -16.62 -0.62 39.23
C LYS A 37 -17.21 -1.97 38.81
N ILE A 38 -16.64 -3.07 39.31
CA ILE A 38 -17.17 -4.43 39.11
C ILE A 38 -18.63 -4.54 39.59
N THR A 39 -19.00 -3.81 40.64
CA THR A 39 -20.38 -3.74 41.16
C THR A 39 -21.37 -3.05 40.23
N ASP A 40 -20.87 -2.32 39.24
CA ASP A 40 -21.69 -1.58 38.27
C ASP A 40 -22.04 -2.43 37.04
N VAL A 41 -21.52 -3.67 36.98
CA VAL A 41 -21.78 -4.65 35.91
C VAL A 41 -22.82 -5.68 36.36
N PHE A 42 -23.93 -5.72 35.64
CA PHE A 42 -25.06 -6.61 35.87
C PHE A 42 -25.10 -7.70 34.78
N PRO A 43 -24.56 -8.90 35.05
CA PRO A 43 -24.72 -10.04 34.17
C PRO A 43 -26.17 -10.52 34.22
N VAL A 44 -26.81 -10.58 33.06
CA VAL A 44 -28.20 -11.00 32.92
C VAL A 44 -28.38 -11.99 31.78
N SER A 45 -29.38 -12.85 31.91
CA SER A 45 -29.93 -13.60 30.80
C SER A 45 -31.38 -13.19 30.65
N CYS A 46 -31.71 -12.46 29.58
CA CYS A 46 -33.10 -12.12 29.29
C CYS A 46 -33.93 -13.35 28.91
N HIS A 47 -33.28 -14.39 28.36
CA HIS A 47 -33.92 -15.65 28.00
C HIS A 47 -34.30 -16.46 29.26
N ASP A 48 -33.33 -16.73 30.14
CA ASP A 48 -33.56 -17.52 31.36
C ASP A 48 -34.20 -16.67 32.48
N GLY A 49 -34.13 -15.33 32.40
CA GLY A 49 -34.56 -14.41 33.46
C GLY A 49 -33.53 -14.18 34.57
N LYS A 50 -32.34 -14.80 34.49
CA LYS A 50 -31.28 -14.67 35.51
C LYS A 50 -30.76 -13.25 35.59
N GLY A 51 -30.54 -12.75 36.81
CA GLY A 51 -29.97 -11.42 37.06
C GLY A 51 -30.91 -10.24 36.82
N ILE A 52 -32.10 -10.47 36.23
CA ILE A 52 -33.09 -9.42 35.96
C ILE A 52 -33.58 -8.75 37.24
N MET A 53 -33.71 -9.50 38.33
CA MET A 53 -34.10 -8.96 39.64
C MET A 53 -33.07 -7.97 40.21
N ALA A 54 -31.78 -8.15 39.95
CA ALA A 54 -30.77 -7.20 40.40
C ALA A 54 -30.89 -5.85 39.65
N VAL A 55 -31.16 -5.90 38.34
CA VAL A 55 -31.42 -4.71 37.52
C VAL A 55 -32.70 -4.02 37.95
N ALA A 56 -33.76 -4.80 38.22
CA ALA A 56 -35.04 -4.25 38.68
C ALA A 56 -34.93 -3.56 40.05
N LYS A 57 -34.19 -4.15 41.00
CA LYS A 57 -33.89 -3.52 42.30
C LYS A 57 -33.10 -2.22 42.14
N LEU A 58 -32.16 -2.17 41.20
CA LEU A 58 -31.41 -0.94 40.91
C LEU A 58 -32.32 0.17 40.41
N LEU A 59 -33.25 -0.15 39.50
CA LEU A 59 -34.23 0.83 39.01
C LEU A 59 -35.17 1.30 40.13
N ASP A 60 -35.60 0.40 41.02
CA ASP A 60 -36.48 0.73 42.15
C ASP A 60 -35.75 1.60 43.22
N GLN A 61 -34.45 1.36 43.46
CA GLN A 61 -33.63 2.13 44.39
C GLN A 61 -33.24 3.52 43.86
N GLN A 62 -33.14 3.68 42.54
CA GLN A 62 -32.78 4.94 41.88
C GLN A 62 -34.00 5.76 41.45
N ASN A 63 -34.99 5.89 42.34
CA ASN A 63 -36.20 6.69 42.13
C ASN A 63 -35.94 8.21 41.95
N THR A 64 -34.68 8.64 42.04
CA THR A 64 -34.23 10.02 41.78
C THR A 64 -34.22 10.40 40.30
N TYR A 65 -34.10 9.44 39.38
CA TYR A 65 -34.06 9.70 37.95
C TYR A 65 -35.37 9.32 37.27
N ARG A 66 -36.03 10.29 36.63
CA ARG A 66 -37.30 10.06 35.92
C ARG A 66 -37.13 9.34 34.58
N GLU A 67 -35.93 9.29 34.01
CA GLU A 67 -35.68 8.72 32.68
C GLU A 67 -34.38 7.92 32.67
N HIS A 68 -34.46 6.69 32.16
CA HIS A 68 -33.34 5.78 31.99
C HIS A 68 -33.21 5.38 30.52
N TYR A 69 -32.02 5.59 29.96
CA TYR A 69 -31.72 5.35 28.55
C TYR A 69 -30.97 4.02 28.39
N LEU A 70 -31.51 3.10 27.58
CA LEU A 70 -30.85 1.86 27.22
C LEU A 70 -30.11 2.05 25.90
N VAL A 71 -28.77 2.07 25.96
CA VAL A 71 -27.89 2.25 24.80
C VAL A 71 -27.05 0.99 24.62
N GLY A 72 -26.89 0.53 23.37
CA GLY A 72 -26.06 -0.63 23.05
C GLY A 72 -26.22 -1.10 21.61
N ALA A 73 -25.33 -1.98 21.18
CA ALA A 73 -25.29 -2.48 19.81
C ALA A 73 -26.59 -3.16 19.35
N ALA A 74 -26.79 -3.29 18.04
CA ALA A 74 -27.89 -4.07 17.48
C ALA A 74 -27.82 -5.54 17.95
N ASN A 75 -28.97 -6.19 18.13
CA ASN A 75 -29.09 -7.61 18.52
C ASN A 75 -28.46 -8.04 19.86
N VAL A 76 -28.08 -7.10 20.74
CA VAL A 76 -27.65 -7.40 22.13
C VAL A 76 -28.80 -7.79 23.07
N GLY A 77 -30.05 -7.59 22.65
CA GLY A 77 -31.25 -7.95 23.43
C GLY A 77 -31.81 -6.83 24.32
N LYS A 78 -31.67 -5.55 23.92
CA LYS A 78 -32.23 -4.40 24.64
C LYS A 78 -33.75 -4.49 24.79
N SER A 79 -34.47 -4.71 23.70
CA SER A 79 -35.94 -4.83 23.72
C SER A 79 -36.39 -6.09 24.48
N SER A 80 -35.61 -7.18 24.42
CA SER A 80 -35.84 -8.38 25.24
C SER A 80 -35.73 -8.09 26.74
N LEU A 81 -34.76 -7.27 27.15
CA LEU A 81 -34.62 -6.83 28.55
C LEU A 81 -35.84 -6.02 28.99
N ILE A 82 -36.31 -5.08 28.17
CA ILE A 82 -37.47 -4.26 28.53
C ILE A 82 -38.75 -5.10 28.60
N ASN A 83 -38.97 -6.01 27.65
CA ASN A 83 -40.08 -6.95 27.70
C ASN A 83 -40.04 -7.80 28.98
N ARG A 84 -38.85 -8.21 29.42
CA ARG A 84 -38.71 -8.99 30.66
C ARG A 84 -38.97 -8.15 31.91
N LEU A 85 -38.53 -6.89 31.93
CA LEU A 85 -38.81 -5.94 33.00
C LEU A 85 -40.30 -5.54 33.06
N SER A 86 -41.00 -5.50 31.93
CA SER A 86 -42.42 -5.13 31.87
C SER A 86 -43.35 -6.25 32.33
N LEU A 87 -42.99 -7.52 32.11
CA LEU A 87 -43.76 -8.69 32.59
C LEU A 87 -43.90 -8.73 34.12
N ARG A 88 -42.96 -8.12 34.87
CA ARG A 88 -43.05 -7.93 36.33
C ARG A 88 -44.33 -7.20 36.75
N LYS A 89 -44.91 -6.33 35.90
CA LYS A 89 -46.15 -5.60 36.20
C LYS A 89 -47.38 -6.51 36.34
N ARG A 90 -47.40 -7.68 35.70
CA ARG A 90 -48.64 -8.50 35.58
C ARG A 90 -48.77 -9.61 36.60
N LYS A 91 -47.67 -10.15 37.12
CA LYS A 91 -47.70 -11.25 38.09
C LYS A 91 -46.56 -11.04 39.08
N GLY A 92 -46.89 -10.74 40.34
CA GLY A 92 -45.95 -10.99 41.42
C GLY A 92 -45.60 -12.49 41.42
N VAL A 93 -44.33 -12.83 41.68
CA VAL A 93 -43.73 -14.18 41.75
C VAL A 93 -43.01 -14.69 40.48
N GLY A 94 -41.72 -15.01 40.67
CA GLY A 94 -41.06 -16.20 40.10
C GLY A 94 -40.25 -16.07 38.80
N GLU A 95 -39.01 -16.58 38.83
CA GLU A 95 -38.15 -16.89 37.67
C GLU A 95 -38.81 -17.97 36.78
N THR A 96 -39.84 -17.61 36.01
CA THR A 96 -40.54 -18.56 35.12
C THR A 96 -40.42 -18.19 33.65
N SER A 97 -40.24 -19.23 32.83
CA SER A 97 -39.84 -19.23 31.42
C SER A 97 -40.70 -18.37 30.50
N ALA A 98 -40.07 -17.89 29.42
CA ALA A 98 -40.56 -16.92 28.43
C ALA A 98 -41.73 -17.38 27.53
N LYS A 99 -42.57 -18.36 27.91
CA LYS A 99 -43.62 -18.90 27.04
C LYS A 99 -44.90 -18.06 26.91
N ASP A 100 -45.14 -17.10 27.81
CA ASP A 100 -46.42 -16.37 27.89
C ASP A 100 -46.34 -14.85 27.57
N SER A 101 -45.37 -14.41 26.75
CA SER A 101 -45.27 -12.98 26.40
C SER A 101 -45.89 -12.67 25.03
N THR A 102 -47.16 -12.26 25.03
CA THR A 102 -47.72 -11.39 23.99
C THR A 102 -47.22 -9.96 24.25
N GLY A 103 -46.13 -9.54 23.60
CA GLY A 103 -45.60 -8.18 23.78
C GLY A 103 -44.38 -7.84 22.92
N PHE A 104 -44.60 -6.91 21.99
CA PHE A 104 -43.68 -6.04 21.22
C PHE A 104 -42.42 -6.65 20.57
N THR A 105 -42.31 -6.41 19.26
CA THR A 105 -41.47 -7.05 18.25
C THR A 105 -40.00 -7.26 18.66
N VAL A 106 -39.67 -8.50 19.02
CA VAL A 106 -38.30 -9.04 19.02
C VAL A 106 -37.97 -9.45 17.58
N SER A 107 -37.71 -8.49 16.71
CA SER A 107 -37.30 -8.75 15.34
C SER A 107 -35.80 -9.06 15.28
N LEU A 108 -35.41 -10.04 14.48
CA LEU A 108 -34.00 -10.46 14.29
C LEU A 108 -33.16 -9.48 13.46
N MET A 109 -33.80 -8.52 12.79
CA MET A 109 -33.12 -7.52 11.96
C MET A 109 -32.49 -6.42 12.82
N PRO A 110 -31.23 -6.02 12.55
CA PRO A 110 -30.69 -4.76 13.04
C PRO A 110 -31.58 -3.58 12.58
N GLY A 111 -31.81 -2.60 13.46
CA GLY A 111 -32.44 -1.34 13.08
C GLY A 111 -33.97 -1.27 13.15
N THR A 112 -34.66 -2.25 13.72
CA THR A 112 -36.14 -2.21 13.80
C THR A 112 -36.70 -1.21 14.79
N THR A 113 -35.91 -0.78 15.77
CA THR A 113 -36.23 0.37 16.62
C THR A 113 -35.82 1.66 15.90
N LEU A 114 -36.57 2.07 14.87
CA LEU A 114 -36.29 3.27 14.07
C LEU A 114 -36.54 4.59 14.84
N ARG A 115 -37.25 4.52 15.97
CA ARG A 115 -37.53 5.64 16.89
C ARG A 115 -37.34 5.20 18.33
N PRO A 116 -36.86 6.08 19.25
CA PRO A 116 -36.77 5.75 20.66
C PRO A 116 -38.12 5.29 21.22
N LEU A 117 -38.19 4.07 21.77
CA LEU A 117 -39.40 3.55 22.38
C LEU A 117 -39.43 3.94 23.85
N VAL A 118 -40.40 4.75 24.24
CA VAL A 118 -40.57 5.22 25.62
C VAL A 118 -41.60 4.34 26.33
N MET A 119 -41.17 3.62 27.36
CA MET A 119 -42.05 2.82 28.22
C MET A 119 -42.06 3.35 29.65
N LYS A 120 -43.25 3.42 30.27
CA LYS A 120 -43.37 3.77 31.70
C LYS A 120 -43.06 2.54 32.57
N TYR A 121 -42.02 2.63 33.40
CA TYR A 121 -41.65 1.63 34.40
C TYR A 121 -42.44 1.86 35.70
N GLN A 122 -43.18 0.82 36.15
CA GLN A 122 -44.17 0.86 37.25
C GLN A 122 -45.30 1.93 37.07
N GLN A 123 -46.19 2.09 38.06
CA GLN A 123 -47.24 3.13 38.11
C GLN A 123 -46.67 4.52 38.52
N GLY A 124 -45.34 4.68 38.54
CA GLY A 124 -44.64 5.92 38.85
C GLY A 124 -44.17 6.71 37.62
N ASN A 125 -43.48 7.82 37.87
CA ASN A 125 -43.02 8.78 36.86
C ASN A 125 -41.67 8.40 36.18
N THR A 126 -41.29 7.12 36.24
CA THR A 126 -40.01 6.62 35.71
C THR A 126 -40.19 6.04 34.30
N LYS A 127 -39.41 6.52 33.33
CA LYS A 127 -39.46 6.10 31.93
C LYS A 127 -38.20 5.30 31.57
N LEU A 128 -38.39 4.17 30.91
CA LEU A 128 -37.34 3.40 30.24
C LEU A 128 -37.40 3.71 28.75
N ILE A 129 -36.29 4.17 28.18
CA ILE A 129 -36.19 4.59 26.78
C ILE A 129 -35.27 3.61 26.06
N ASP A 130 -35.82 2.79 25.17
CA ASP A 130 -35.05 1.92 24.28
C ASP A 130 -34.48 2.77 23.14
N MET A 131 -33.16 2.94 23.11
CA MET A 131 -32.52 3.61 21.98
C MET A 131 -32.33 2.63 20.82
N PRO A 132 -32.41 3.12 19.57
CA PRO A 132 -32.02 2.34 18.39
C PRO A 132 -30.68 1.65 18.61
N GLY A 133 -30.57 0.38 18.19
CA GLY A 133 -29.31 -0.34 18.33
C GLY A 133 -28.21 0.29 17.49
N LEU A 134 -27.07 0.56 18.13
CA LEU A 134 -25.89 1.03 17.42
C LEU A 134 -25.43 -0.08 16.46
N LEU A 135 -25.30 0.28 15.19
CA LEU A 135 -24.72 -0.59 14.17
C LEU A 135 -23.21 -0.66 14.42
N VAL A 136 -22.64 -1.88 14.39
CA VAL A 136 -21.23 -2.10 14.69
C VAL A 136 -20.52 -2.32 13.35
N PRO A 137 -19.66 -1.38 12.91
CA PRO A 137 -19.00 -1.47 11.63
C PRO A 137 -18.26 -2.80 11.47
N GLY A 138 -18.45 -3.45 10.32
CA GLY A 138 -17.80 -4.72 9.99
C GLY A 138 -18.49 -5.98 10.52
N SER A 139 -19.53 -5.86 11.34
CA SER A 139 -20.31 -7.03 11.79
C SER A 139 -21.00 -7.75 10.63
N PHE A 140 -21.02 -9.08 10.68
CA PHE A 140 -21.80 -9.89 9.74
C PHE A 140 -23.31 -9.68 9.88
N THR A 141 -23.77 -9.18 11.04
CA THR A 141 -25.20 -9.05 11.33
C THR A 141 -25.92 -8.06 10.41
N GLU A 142 -25.19 -7.14 9.77
CA GLU A 142 -25.75 -6.13 8.84
C GLU A 142 -25.79 -6.59 7.39
N ARG A 143 -25.04 -7.64 7.05
CA ARG A 143 -24.80 -8.07 5.67
C ARG A 143 -25.52 -9.36 5.29
N LEU A 144 -25.87 -10.14 6.30
CA LEU A 144 -26.50 -11.43 6.14
C LEU A 144 -28.02 -11.30 6.06
N THR A 145 -28.63 -12.19 5.28
CA THR A 145 -30.09 -12.27 5.21
C THR A 145 -30.66 -12.85 6.50
N LEU A 146 -31.97 -12.72 6.71
CA LEU A 146 -32.64 -13.23 7.91
C LEU A 146 -32.42 -14.74 8.12
N GLU A 147 -32.40 -15.51 7.03
CA GLU A 147 -32.14 -16.95 7.05
C GLU A 147 -30.71 -17.25 7.51
N ASP A 148 -29.73 -16.50 7.03
CA ASP A 148 -28.32 -16.63 7.42
C ASP A 148 -28.07 -16.17 8.87
N LEU A 149 -28.73 -15.08 9.28
CA LEU A 149 -28.69 -14.57 10.65
C LEU A 149 -29.15 -15.63 11.67
N GLN A 150 -30.19 -16.39 11.33
CA GLN A 150 -30.68 -17.49 12.17
C GLN A 150 -29.68 -18.64 12.31
N GLN A 151 -28.69 -18.76 11.41
CA GLN A 151 -27.62 -19.76 11.53
C GLN A 151 -26.50 -19.29 12.44
N ILE A 152 -26.12 -18.01 12.37
CA ILE A 152 -24.99 -17.48 13.14
C ILE A 152 -25.35 -17.12 14.58
N ILE A 153 -26.61 -16.79 14.87
CA ILE A 153 -27.04 -16.43 16.22
C ILE A 153 -27.25 -17.71 17.05
N PRO A 154 -26.47 -17.97 18.11
CA PRO A 154 -26.66 -19.12 18.98
C PRO A 154 -27.99 -19.01 19.74
N GLN A 155 -28.77 -20.10 19.73
CA GLN A 155 -30.11 -20.19 20.34
C GLN A 155 -30.16 -21.07 21.59
N LYS A 156 -29.15 -21.93 21.80
CA LYS A 156 -29.09 -22.88 22.91
C LYS A 156 -27.85 -22.66 23.75
N ARG A 157 -27.97 -23.08 25.01
CA ARG A 157 -26.86 -23.14 25.96
C ARG A 157 -25.85 -24.20 25.51
N GLY A 158 -24.60 -23.79 25.32
CA GLY A 158 -23.55 -24.66 24.76
C GLY A 158 -23.35 -24.43 23.26
N ALA A 159 -23.16 -23.17 22.86
CA ALA A 159 -22.64 -22.80 21.54
C ALA A 159 -21.55 -23.79 21.12
N LEU A 160 -21.56 -24.18 19.84
CA LEU A 160 -20.65 -25.17 19.26
C LEU A 160 -19.24 -24.90 19.74
N ARG A 161 -18.73 -25.84 20.54
CA ARG A 161 -17.35 -25.88 20.99
C ARG A 161 -16.70 -27.08 20.32
N VAL A 162 -15.94 -26.83 19.26
CA VAL A 162 -15.20 -27.88 18.55
C VAL A 162 -13.73 -27.51 18.55
N THR A 163 -12.89 -28.44 19.00
CA THR A 163 -11.45 -28.28 19.00
C THR A 163 -10.84 -29.07 17.85
N PHE A 164 -10.11 -28.37 17.00
CA PHE A 164 -9.31 -28.95 15.92
C PHE A 164 -7.84 -28.96 16.32
N ARG A 165 -7.12 -30.03 15.96
CA ARG A 165 -5.66 -30.07 16.07
C ARG A 165 -5.08 -29.64 14.72
N MET A 166 -4.70 -28.38 14.63
CA MET A 166 -4.29 -27.73 13.40
C MET A 166 -2.79 -27.86 13.19
N ALA A 167 -2.38 -28.60 12.16
CA ALA A 167 -1.00 -28.62 11.68
C ALA A 167 -0.77 -27.53 10.63
N GLU A 168 0.50 -27.20 10.37
CA GLU A 168 0.90 -26.33 9.26
C GLU A 168 0.29 -26.79 7.94
N GLY A 169 -0.19 -25.85 7.13
CA GLY A 169 -0.84 -26.18 5.86
C GLY A 169 -2.34 -26.49 5.96
N ARG A 170 -2.95 -26.39 7.14
CA ARG A 170 -4.38 -26.66 7.38
C ARG A 170 -5.19 -25.37 7.58
N SER A 171 -6.45 -25.43 7.19
CA SER A 171 -7.43 -24.34 7.27
C SER A 171 -8.74 -24.77 7.91
N ILE A 172 -9.34 -23.89 8.69
CA ILE A 172 -10.72 -24.00 9.18
C ILE A 172 -11.57 -22.98 8.42
N LEU A 173 -12.60 -23.46 7.73
CA LEU A 173 -13.65 -22.65 7.13
C LEU A 173 -14.83 -22.56 8.09
N MET A 174 -15.26 -21.33 8.40
CA MET A 174 -16.43 -21.03 9.22
C MET A 174 -17.53 -20.48 8.31
N GLY A 175 -18.42 -21.36 7.86
CA GLY A 175 -19.27 -21.12 6.70
C GLY A 175 -18.43 -20.77 5.47
N ALA A 176 -19.01 -20.08 4.51
CA ALA A 176 -18.28 -19.40 3.45
C ALA A 176 -18.10 -17.90 3.77
N LEU A 177 -17.90 -17.58 5.06
CA LEU A 177 -17.77 -16.19 5.57
C LEU A 177 -16.38 -15.86 6.10
N ALA A 178 -15.74 -16.82 6.76
CA ALA A 178 -14.42 -16.67 7.33
C ALA A 178 -13.60 -17.95 7.18
N ARG A 179 -12.28 -17.78 7.12
CA ARG A 179 -11.28 -18.83 6.98
C ARG A 179 -10.14 -18.53 7.94
N ILE A 180 -9.60 -19.53 8.60
CA ILE A 180 -8.46 -19.39 9.51
C ILE A 180 -7.44 -20.47 9.18
N ASP A 181 -6.23 -20.02 8.84
CA ASP A 181 -5.15 -20.84 8.32
C ASP A 181 -4.02 -20.93 9.35
N MET A 182 -3.51 -22.14 9.53
CA MET A 182 -2.27 -22.40 10.26
C MET A 182 -1.10 -22.29 9.28
N ALA A 183 -0.49 -21.11 9.21
CA ALA A 183 0.51 -20.79 8.20
C ALA A 183 1.87 -21.41 8.52
N GLU A 184 2.35 -21.27 9.76
CA GLU A 184 3.67 -21.75 10.19
C GLU A 184 3.60 -22.18 11.66
N GLY A 185 4.19 -23.34 11.99
CA GLY A 185 4.36 -23.78 13.38
C GLY A 185 3.97 -25.23 13.65
N ARG A 186 4.20 -25.67 14.89
CA ARG A 186 3.83 -27.02 15.37
C ARG A 186 2.31 -27.23 15.35
N PRO A 187 1.80 -28.46 15.51
CA PRO A 187 0.36 -28.65 15.65
C PRO A 187 -0.21 -28.00 16.92
N TYR A 188 -1.05 -26.96 16.77
CA TYR A 188 -1.74 -26.27 17.87
C TYR A 188 -3.22 -26.67 17.95
N GLN A 189 -3.90 -26.32 19.04
CA GLN A 189 -5.32 -26.55 19.23
C GLN A 189 -6.11 -25.27 18.94
N PHE A 190 -7.11 -25.39 18.07
CA PHE A 190 -7.99 -24.32 17.67
C PHE A 190 -9.39 -24.68 18.16
N THR A 191 -9.85 -24.04 19.23
CA THR A 191 -11.20 -24.25 19.77
C THR A 191 -12.14 -23.19 19.24
N VAL A 192 -13.02 -23.58 18.32
CA VAL A 192 -14.03 -22.70 17.75
C VAL A 192 -15.24 -22.63 18.67
N PHE A 193 -15.69 -21.41 18.96
CA PHE A 193 -16.91 -21.08 19.69
C PHE A 193 -17.86 -20.32 18.76
N ALA A 194 -18.91 -20.99 18.29
CA ALA A 194 -19.88 -20.41 17.35
C ALA A 194 -21.28 -21.03 17.50
N SER A 195 -22.26 -20.61 16.71
CA SER A 195 -23.58 -21.27 16.70
C SER A 195 -23.49 -22.72 16.20
N GLU A 196 -24.26 -23.63 16.81
CA GLU A 196 -24.39 -25.05 16.39
C GLU A 196 -24.82 -25.23 14.94
N LYS A 197 -25.50 -24.23 14.36
CA LYS A 197 -25.95 -24.26 12.97
C LYS A 197 -24.88 -23.83 11.97
N LEU A 198 -23.82 -23.15 12.43
CA LEU A 198 -22.71 -22.73 11.57
C LEU A 198 -21.93 -23.97 11.11
N LYS A 199 -21.81 -24.15 9.79
CA LYS A 199 -21.03 -25.27 9.25
C LYS A 199 -19.54 -24.92 9.30
N ILE A 200 -18.78 -25.74 10.03
CA ILE A 200 -17.33 -25.63 10.14
C ILE A 200 -16.70 -26.79 9.37
N HIS A 201 -15.67 -26.50 8.56
CA HIS A 201 -14.97 -27.51 7.78
C HIS A 201 -13.46 -27.31 7.83
N GLU A 202 -12.72 -28.38 8.15
CA GLU A 202 -11.26 -28.40 8.11
C GLU A 202 -10.78 -28.93 6.75
N CYS A 203 -9.85 -28.22 6.12
CA CYS A 203 -9.28 -28.60 4.83
C CYS A 203 -7.80 -28.19 4.73
N ALA A 204 -7.16 -28.51 3.60
CA ALA A 204 -5.80 -28.04 3.32
C ALA A 204 -5.84 -26.62 2.72
N ILE A 205 -4.84 -25.79 3.04
CA ILE A 205 -4.75 -24.37 2.66
C ILE A 205 -4.85 -24.15 1.14
N ASP A 206 -4.26 -25.06 0.36
CA ASP A 206 -4.26 -25.06 -1.11
C ASP A 206 -5.66 -25.28 -1.70
N LYS A 207 -6.53 -26.00 -1.00
CA LYS A 207 -7.90 -26.33 -1.44
C LYS A 207 -8.96 -25.41 -0.86
N ALA A 208 -8.63 -24.63 0.16
CA ALA A 208 -9.61 -23.89 0.94
C ALA A 208 -10.39 -22.85 0.12
N ASP A 209 -9.76 -22.15 -0.84
CA ASP A 209 -10.45 -21.19 -1.71
C ASP A 209 -11.41 -21.89 -2.69
N TRP A 210 -10.99 -23.02 -3.25
CA TRP A 210 -11.83 -23.85 -4.11
C TRP A 210 -13.04 -24.40 -3.34
N ILE A 211 -12.82 -24.90 -2.12
CA ILE A 211 -13.89 -25.42 -1.26
C ILE A 211 -14.86 -24.31 -0.89
N ALA A 212 -14.38 -23.13 -0.49
CA ALA A 212 -15.24 -22.00 -0.15
C ALA A 212 -16.14 -21.60 -1.33
N GLN A 213 -15.58 -21.47 -2.53
CA GLN A 213 -16.33 -21.11 -3.74
C GLN A 213 -17.32 -22.20 -4.16
N ARG A 214 -16.89 -23.47 -4.15
CA ARG A 214 -17.69 -24.60 -4.65
C ARG A 214 -18.81 -24.99 -3.69
N TRP A 215 -18.61 -24.83 -2.38
CA TRP A 215 -19.55 -25.31 -1.35
C TRP A 215 -20.38 -24.20 -0.71
N ALA A 216 -20.12 -22.93 -1.02
CA ALA A 216 -20.97 -21.80 -0.61
C ALA A 216 -22.43 -22.01 -1.05
N GLY A 217 -23.38 -21.77 -0.13
CA GLY A 217 -24.80 -22.00 -0.40
C GLY A 217 -25.23 -23.47 -0.39
N GLY A 218 -24.34 -24.39 0.01
CA GLY A 218 -24.61 -25.82 0.04
C GLY A 218 -24.03 -26.49 1.29
N LYS A 219 -22.83 -27.09 1.16
CA LYS A 219 -22.16 -27.77 2.29
C LYS A 219 -21.54 -26.80 3.29
N LEU A 220 -21.24 -25.56 2.86
CA LEU A 220 -20.79 -24.46 3.69
C LEU A 220 -21.88 -23.40 3.74
N THR A 221 -22.58 -23.34 4.87
CA THR A 221 -23.57 -22.30 5.18
C THR A 221 -23.21 -21.63 6.50
N PRO A 222 -23.38 -20.30 6.62
CA PRO A 222 -23.90 -19.35 5.63
C PRO A 222 -22.83 -18.88 4.62
N PRO A 223 -23.22 -18.24 3.48
CA PRO A 223 -24.58 -17.94 3.05
C PRO A 223 -25.35 -19.20 2.63
N MET A 224 -26.68 -19.15 2.71
CA MET A 224 -27.60 -20.21 2.27
C MET A 224 -27.75 -20.28 0.76
N LYS A 225 -27.58 -19.16 0.05
CA LYS A 225 -27.63 -19.13 -1.42
C LYS A 225 -26.25 -18.78 -1.98
N ALA A 226 -25.81 -19.50 -3.02
CA ALA A 226 -24.51 -19.27 -3.64
C ALA A 226 -24.36 -17.83 -4.20
N GLU A 227 -25.45 -17.23 -4.70
CA GLU A 227 -25.48 -15.86 -5.21
C GLU A 227 -25.07 -14.81 -4.15
N GLN A 228 -25.33 -15.10 -2.88
CA GLN A 228 -25.00 -14.22 -1.76
C GLN A 228 -23.51 -14.27 -1.40
N PHE A 229 -22.75 -15.24 -1.92
CA PHE A 229 -21.32 -15.36 -1.67
C PHE A 229 -20.50 -14.31 -2.42
N ALA A 230 -20.87 -13.97 -3.66
CA ALA A 230 -20.17 -12.99 -4.48
C ALA A 230 -19.99 -11.60 -3.81
N PRO A 231 -21.03 -10.98 -3.19
CA PRO A 231 -20.86 -9.70 -2.48
C PRO A 231 -20.04 -9.81 -1.19
N MET A 232 -19.75 -11.02 -0.72
CA MET A 232 -18.91 -11.27 0.46
C MET A 232 -17.42 -11.39 0.11
N GLN A 233 -17.05 -11.22 -1.16
CA GLN A 233 -15.66 -11.22 -1.63
C GLN A 233 -15.22 -9.78 -2.03
N PRO A 234 -13.91 -9.47 -1.98
CA PRO A 234 -12.81 -10.32 -1.54
C PRO A 234 -12.72 -10.44 -0.01
N TRP A 235 -12.24 -11.58 0.48
CA TRP A 235 -11.83 -11.69 1.87
C TRP A 235 -10.56 -10.89 2.16
N VAL A 236 -10.51 -10.25 3.32
CA VAL A 236 -9.33 -9.52 3.78
C VAL A 236 -8.49 -10.42 4.68
N LEU A 237 -7.21 -10.54 4.34
CA LEU A 237 -6.22 -11.31 5.08
C LEU A 237 -5.69 -10.54 6.28
N HIS A 238 -5.70 -11.18 7.44
CA HIS A 238 -5.08 -10.73 8.68
C HIS A 238 -4.09 -11.78 9.15
N ARG A 239 -2.80 -11.42 9.21
CA ARG A 239 -1.72 -12.32 9.67
C ARG A 239 -1.35 -11.96 11.10
N PHE A 240 -1.21 -12.98 11.95
CA PHE A 240 -0.86 -12.86 13.36
C PHE A 240 0.34 -13.75 13.66
N GLU A 241 1.36 -13.17 14.30
CA GLU A 241 2.52 -13.87 14.84
C GLU A 241 2.32 -13.98 16.35
N LEU A 242 2.26 -15.21 16.85
CA LEU A 242 1.78 -15.52 18.19
C LEU A 242 2.74 -16.48 18.90
N THR A 243 2.81 -16.36 20.22
CA THR A 243 3.58 -17.26 21.08
C THR A 243 2.65 -17.96 22.07
N GLY A 244 2.52 -19.27 21.93
CA GLY A 244 1.77 -20.14 22.82
C GLY A 244 2.48 -20.33 24.16
N ARG A 245 1.73 -20.14 25.26
CA ARG A 245 2.25 -20.20 26.64
C ARG A 245 1.99 -21.53 27.35
N GLY A 246 1.20 -22.43 26.76
CA GLY A 246 0.72 -23.62 27.44
C GLY A 246 -0.51 -24.23 26.77
N TRP A 247 -0.94 -25.38 27.31
CA TRP A 247 -2.15 -26.09 26.85
C TRP A 247 -3.39 -25.80 27.70
N ASP A 248 -3.20 -25.24 28.90
CA ASP A 248 -4.28 -24.99 29.85
C ASP A 248 -4.99 -23.64 29.64
N GLU A 249 -4.33 -22.70 28.96
CA GLU A 249 -4.87 -21.36 28.69
C GLU A 249 -4.69 -20.99 27.21
N ALA A 250 -5.72 -20.37 26.63
CA ALA A 250 -5.65 -19.82 25.28
C ALA A 250 -4.68 -18.64 25.25
N CYS A 251 -3.73 -18.66 24.31
CA CYS A 251 -2.80 -17.56 24.13
C CYS A 251 -3.50 -16.33 23.54
N VAL A 252 -4.51 -16.54 22.69
CA VAL A 252 -5.33 -15.48 22.09
C VAL A 252 -6.70 -16.02 21.66
N ASP A 253 -7.70 -15.13 21.67
CA ASP A 253 -9.03 -15.36 21.10
C ASP A 253 -9.18 -14.55 19.80
N LEU A 254 -9.29 -15.24 18.67
CA LEU A 254 -9.57 -14.61 17.37
C LEU A 254 -11.08 -14.38 17.22
N VAL A 255 -11.53 -13.14 17.36
CA VAL A 255 -12.96 -12.78 17.32
C VAL A 255 -13.40 -12.39 15.91
N VAL A 256 -14.38 -13.11 15.38
CA VAL A 256 -15.06 -12.78 14.11
C VAL A 256 -16.43 -12.18 14.44
N HIS A 257 -16.54 -10.85 14.34
CA HIS A 257 -17.70 -10.08 14.76
C HIS A 257 -19.02 -10.56 14.13
N GLY A 258 -19.91 -11.10 14.97
CA GLY A 258 -21.20 -11.64 14.55
C GLY A 258 -21.20 -13.10 14.14
N LEU A 259 -20.04 -13.77 14.06
CA LEU A 259 -19.93 -15.19 13.70
C LEU A 259 -19.53 -16.08 14.89
N GLY A 260 -18.58 -15.62 15.70
CA GLY A 260 -18.03 -16.39 16.83
C GLY A 260 -16.59 -15.99 17.13
N TRP A 261 -15.89 -16.80 17.93
CA TRP A 261 -14.45 -16.64 18.17
C TRP A 261 -13.73 -17.99 18.14
N VAL A 262 -12.42 -17.95 17.94
CA VAL A 262 -11.55 -19.14 17.95
C VAL A 262 -10.44 -18.93 18.96
N ALA A 263 -10.43 -19.75 20.00
CA ALA A 263 -9.40 -19.76 21.02
C ALA A 263 -8.21 -20.61 20.56
N LEU A 264 -7.00 -20.05 20.62
CA LEU A 264 -5.78 -20.71 20.18
C LEU A 264 -4.95 -21.16 21.37
N THR A 265 -4.66 -22.46 21.47
CA THR A 265 -3.90 -23.06 22.59
C THR A 265 -2.70 -23.88 22.08
N GLY A 266 -1.58 -23.78 22.81
CA GLY A 266 -0.39 -24.60 22.62
C GLY A 266 0.90 -23.89 23.04
N VAL A 267 2.05 -24.45 22.66
CA VAL A 267 3.37 -24.05 23.17
C VAL A 267 4.34 -23.74 22.03
N GLY A 268 4.92 -22.54 22.05
CA GLY A 268 5.93 -22.06 21.10
C GLY A 268 5.41 -20.99 20.15
N ASP A 269 6.26 -20.54 19.23
CA ASP A 269 5.91 -19.53 18.23
C ASP A 269 5.15 -20.16 17.05
N PHE A 270 4.19 -19.41 16.50
CA PHE A 270 3.41 -19.81 15.33
C PHE A 270 2.74 -18.63 14.64
N VAL A 271 2.36 -18.85 13.38
CA VAL A 271 1.73 -17.85 12.52
C VAL A 271 0.35 -18.32 12.09
N VAL A 272 -0.65 -17.45 12.28
CA VAL A 272 -2.03 -17.68 11.86
C VAL A 272 -2.48 -16.62 10.87
N ALA A 273 -3.16 -17.04 9.81
CA ALA A 273 -3.75 -16.17 8.82
C ALA A 273 -5.29 -16.29 8.87
N ALA A 274 -5.97 -15.23 9.29
CA ALA A 274 -7.44 -15.18 9.28
C ALA A 274 -7.93 -14.34 8.10
N LEU A 275 -8.82 -14.91 7.29
CA LEU A 275 -9.51 -14.25 6.20
C LEU A 275 -10.98 -14.10 6.55
N SER A 276 -11.55 -12.90 6.37
CA SER A 276 -12.99 -12.69 6.53
C SER A 276 -13.51 -11.71 5.49
N SER A 277 -14.79 -11.81 5.14
CA SER A 277 -15.39 -10.81 4.26
C SER A 277 -15.38 -9.44 4.94
N ALA A 278 -14.64 -8.50 4.37
CA ALA A 278 -14.76 -7.10 4.76
C ALA A 278 -16.08 -6.51 4.23
N SER A 279 -16.49 -5.36 4.77
CA SER A 279 -17.42 -4.49 4.05
C SER A 279 -16.84 -4.21 2.66
N ALA A 280 -17.43 -4.80 1.61
CA ALA A 280 -16.97 -4.62 0.23
C ALA A 280 -17.00 -3.14 -0.19
N ALA A 281 -17.91 -2.34 0.40
CA ALA A 281 -17.95 -0.90 0.22
C ALA A 281 -16.73 -0.21 0.85
N ALA A 282 -16.41 -0.48 2.13
CA ALA A 282 -15.29 0.17 2.80
C ALA A 282 -13.91 -0.31 2.32
N SER A 283 -13.79 -1.53 1.80
CA SER A 283 -12.54 -2.05 1.23
C SER A 283 -12.30 -1.53 -0.19
N LYS A 284 -13.33 -1.51 -1.05
CA LYS A 284 -13.23 -0.88 -2.38
C LYS A 284 -12.99 0.62 -2.28
N GLU A 285 -13.74 1.31 -1.42
CA GLU A 285 -13.56 2.75 -1.18
C GLU A 285 -12.14 3.04 -0.64
N ARG A 286 -11.61 2.23 0.29
CA ARG A 286 -10.22 2.37 0.76
C ARG A 286 -9.21 2.09 -0.35
N GLN A 287 -9.39 1.05 -1.15
CA GLN A 287 -8.49 0.76 -2.27
C GLN A 287 -8.54 1.85 -3.34
N GLU A 288 -9.71 2.43 -3.59
CA GLU A 288 -9.91 3.54 -4.53
C GLU A 288 -9.32 4.84 -3.98
N GLN A 289 -9.43 5.10 -2.67
CA GLN A 289 -8.74 6.20 -1.98
C GLN A 289 -7.21 6.04 -2.03
N VAL A 290 -6.67 4.83 -1.81
CA VAL A 290 -5.23 4.55 -1.94
C VAL A 290 -4.78 4.65 -3.40
N ARG A 291 -5.59 4.20 -4.37
CA ARG A 291 -5.31 4.39 -5.81
C ARG A 291 -5.33 5.88 -6.19
N SER A 292 -6.26 6.65 -5.65
CA SER A 292 -6.33 8.10 -5.85
C SER A 292 -5.12 8.80 -5.25
N LEU A 293 -4.72 8.44 -4.02
CA LEU A 293 -3.52 8.96 -3.37
C LEU A 293 -2.23 8.58 -4.11
N SER A 294 -2.13 7.35 -4.62
CA SER A 294 -0.96 6.92 -5.40
C SER A 294 -0.92 7.54 -6.79
N ALA A 295 -2.07 7.80 -7.42
CA ALA A 295 -2.16 8.59 -8.65
C ALA A 295 -1.75 10.05 -8.40
N LEU A 296 -2.24 10.67 -7.32
CA LEU A 296 -1.83 12.00 -6.88
C LEU A 296 -0.36 12.05 -6.47
N GLY A 297 0.23 10.95 -6.01
CA GLY A 297 1.66 10.85 -5.75
C GLY A 297 2.52 10.74 -7.00
N ARG A 298 1.92 10.35 -8.13
CA ARG A 298 2.60 10.36 -9.44
C ARG A 298 2.53 11.72 -10.11
N SER A 299 1.42 12.45 -9.96
CA SER A 299 1.34 13.86 -10.31
C SER A 299 2.12 14.69 -9.28
N SER A 300 2.67 15.84 -9.66
CA SER A 300 3.47 16.67 -8.74
C SER A 300 2.63 17.40 -7.67
N SER A 301 1.41 16.93 -7.39
CA SER A 301 0.36 17.59 -6.59
C SER A 301 0.42 17.17 -5.11
N TRP A 302 1.52 17.49 -4.43
CA TRP A 302 1.77 17.08 -3.04
C TRP A 302 0.77 17.67 -2.02
N ALA A 303 0.29 18.90 -2.23
CA ALA A 303 -0.58 19.60 -1.28
C ALA A 303 -1.97 18.94 -1.18
N GLU A 304 -2.56 18.56 -2.31
CA GLU A 304 -3.85 17.87 -2.37
C GLU A 304 -3.74 16.46 -1.77
N ALA A 305 -2.65 15.76 -2.06
CA ALA A 305 -2.39 14.43 -1.51
C ALA A 305 -2.24 14.45 0.02
N LEU A 306 -1.55 15.47 0.57
CA LEU A 306 -1.34 15.63 2.00
C LEU A 306 -2.64 15.97 2.73
N LEU A 307 -3.46 16.89 2.17
CA LEU A 307 -4.74 17.28 2.75
C LEU A 307 -5.76 16.12 2.74
N LEU A 308 -5.77 15.34 1.68
CA LEU A 308 -6.62 14.14 1.59
C LEU A 308 -6.16 13.07 2.58
N LEU A 309 -4.86 12.89 2.77
CA LEU A 309 -4.32 11.96 3.77
C LEU A 309 -4.63 12.40 5.21
N GLU A 310 -4.45 13.67 5.56
CA GLU A 310 -4.76 14.20 6.90
C GLU A 310 -6.24 13.99 7.28
N ARG A 311 -7.14 14.03 6.29
CA ARG A 311 -8.57 13.74 6.50
C ARG A 311 -8.87 12.25 6.69
N LEU A 312 -8.10 11.37 6.05
CA LEU A 312 -8.33 9.92 6.05
C LEU A 312 -7.59 9.19 7.18
N LEU A 313 -6.42 9.67 7.59
CA LEU A 313 -5.57 9.01 8.59
C LEU A 313 -6.30 8.75 9.92
N PRO A 314 -7.04 9.73 10.51
CA PRO A 314 -7.79 9.50 11.75
C PRO A 314 -8.92 8.49 11.60
N ARG A 315 -9.50 8.39 10.40
CA ARG A 315 -10.56 7.41 10.09
C ARG A 315 -10.01 6.00 9.93
N TRP A 316 -8.80 5.87 9.38
CA TRP A 316 -8.14 4.58 9.18
C TRP A 316 -7.47 4.06 10.44
N LEU A 317 -7.00 4.94 11.32
CA LEU A 317 -6.37 4.59 12.61
C LEU A 317 -7.36 4.54 13.78
N GLY A 318 -8.63 4.93 13.57
CA GLY A 318 -9.71 4.81 14.56
C GLY A 318 -10.21 3.38 14.77
N THR A 319 -11.13 3.19 15.71
CA THR A 319 -11.72 1.89 16.11
C THR A 319 -12.36 1.08 14.98
N ASP A 320 -12.63 1.72 13.84
CA ASP A 320 -13.32 1.13 12.68
C ASP A 320 -12.35 0.53 11.63
N GLY A 321 -11.03 0.75 11.77
CA GLY A 321 -10.05 0.47 10.72
C GLY A 321 -9.78 -1.02 10.46
N GLY A 322 -9.67 -1.84 11.51
CA GLY A 322 -9.13 -3.20 11.41
C GLY A 322 -7.67 -3.24 10.89
N TYR A 323 -6.98 -4.37 11.08
CA TYR A 323 -5.55 -4.51 10.71
C TYR A 323 -5.25 -4.23 9.21
N GLY A 324 -6.23 -4.40 8.32
CA GLY A 324 -6.09 -4.05 6.89
C GLY A 324 -6.08 -2.54 6.60
N ALA A 325 -6.66 -1.70 7.47
CA ALA A 325 -6.54 -0.24 7.37
C ALA A 325 -5.12 0.22 7.67
N VAL A 326 -4.43 -0.42 8.61
CA VAL A 326 -3.07 -0.07 9.00
C VAL A 326 -2.12 -0.28 7.81
N GLY A 327 -2.20 -1.42 7.13
CA GLY A 327 -1.41 -1.67 5.91
C GLY A 327 -1.73 -0.70 4.76
N SER A 328 -3.02 -0.40 4.55
CA SER A 328 -3.45 0.59 3.54
C SER A 328 -2.99 2.01 3.87
N ALA A 329 -2.99 2.37 5.16
CA ALA A 329 -2.47 3.63 5.66
C ALA A 329 -0.96 3.74 5.45
N LYS A 330 -0.19 2.66 5.69
CA LYS A 330 1.26 2.62 5.39
C LYS A 330 1.54 2.91 3.91
N VAL A 331 0.85 2.20 3.01
CA VAL A 331 1.03 2.39 1.55
C VAL A 331 0.65 3.82 1.12
N ALA A 332 -0.42 4.36 1.67
CA ALA A 332 -0.84 5.73 1.40
C ALA A 332 0.17 6.77 1.91
N CYS A 333 0.66 6.62 3.14
CA CYS A 333 1.71 7.48 3.68
C CYS A 333 2.96 7.45 2.79
N ASN A 334 3.41 6.27 2.35
CA ASN A 334 4.56 6.12 1.47
C ASN A 334 4.35 6.82 0.12
N ALA A 335 3.15 6.71 -0.46
CA ALA A 335 2.79 7.41 -1.69
C ALA A 335 2.82 8.94 -1.53
N VAL A 336 2.32 9.48 -0.40
CA VAL A 336 2.34 10.91 -0.11
C VAL A 336 3.75 11.41 0.18
N ILE A 337 4.58 10.64 0.90
CA ILE A 337 6.00 10.97 1.11
C ILE A 337 6.73 11.05 -0.25
N SER A 338 6.47 10.11 -1.16
CA SER A 338 7.03 10.15 -2.52
C SER A 338 6.53 11.35 -3.33
N ALA A 339 5.25 11.72 -3.19
CA ALA A 339 4.67 12.94 -3.78
C ALA A 339 5.38 14.21 -3.30
N CYS A 340 5.61 14.31 -1.99
CA CYS A 340 6.34 15.41 -1.38
C CYS A 340 7.77 15.52 -1.93
N GLY A 341 8.41 14.38 -2.20
CA GLY A 341 9.72 14.33 -2.85
C GLY A 341 9.68 14.95 -4.24
N ARG A 342 8.72 14.58 -5.09
CA ARG A 342 8.55 15.18 -6.42
C ARG A 342 8.23 16.67 -6.36
N GLY A 343 7.45 17.08 -5.36
CA GLY A 343 7.13 18.47 -5.06
C GLY A 343 8.26 19.29 -4.41
N ARG A 344 9.45 18.70 -4.20
CA ARG A 344 10.61 19.27 -3.49
C ARG A 344 10.34 19.72 -2.05
N GLN A 345 9.28 19.22 -1.41
CA GLN A 345 8.89 19.56 -0.04
C GLN A 345 9.36 18.49 0.95
N TRP A 346 10.67 18.44 1.19
CA TRP A 346 11.29 17.44 2.07
C TRP A 346 10.82 17.53 3.53
N ALA A 347 10.56 18.75 4.02
CA ALA A 347 10.12 18.98 5.40
C ALA A 347 8.73 18.37 5.68
N ALA A 348 7.80 18.46 4.72
CA ALA A 348 6.46 17.87 4.84
C ALA A 348 6.52 16.34 4.84
N GLY A 349 7.36 15.75 3.97
CA GLY A 349 7.60 14.30 3.94
C GLY A 349 8.19 13.76 5.25
N LEU A 350 9.18 14.46 5.81
CA LEU A 350 9.76 14.09 7.11
C LEU A 350 8.77 14.25 8.26
N ARG A 351 7.97 15.32 8.28
CA ARG A 351 6.93 15.52 9.29
C ARG A 351 5.93 14.36 9.29
N LEU A 352 5.58 13.85 8.11
CA LEU A 352 4.68 12.71 7.98
C LEU A 352 5.31 11.41 8.50
N LEU A 353 6.60 11.19 8.24
CA LEU A 353 7.34 10.05 8.81
C LEU A 353 7.40 10.14 10.34
N TRP A 354 7.65 11.33 10.90
CA TRP A 354 7.62 11.54 12.34
C TRP A 354 6.25 11.30 12.94
N GLN A 355 5.17 11.72 12.27
CA GLN A 355 3.80 11.40 12.67
C GLN A 355 3.54 9.88 12.64
N MET A 356 4.11 9.14 11.68
CA MET A 356 4.05 7.68 11.66
C MET A 356 4.75 7.07 12.88
N LEU A 357 5.92 7.59 13.27
CA LEU A 357 6.68 7.12 14.43
C LEU A 357 5.99 7.42 15.78
N THR A 358 5.28 8.55 15.90
CA THR A 358 4.69 8.96 17.19
C THR A 358 3.25 8.51 17.39
N CYS A 359 2.44 8.50 16.32
CA CYS A 359 0.97 8.38 16.42
C CYS A 359 0.34 7.61 15.26
N GLY A 360 1.13 7.02 14.36
CA GLY A 360 0.66 6.42 13.12
C GLY A 360 1.04 4.96 12.96
N PRO A 361 0.89 4.40 11.74
CA PRO A 361 1.22 3.00 11.51
C PRO A 361 2.74 2.80 11.52
N GLU A 362 3.21 1.71 12.12
CA GLU A 362 4.65 1.41 12.25
C GLU A 362 5.36 1.48 10.89
N PRO A 363 6.37 2.36 10.73
CA PRO A 363 7.08 2.50 9.47
C PRO A 363 7.91 1.25 9.15
N ASP A 364 8.05 0.93 7.87
CA ASP A 364 8.89 -0.13 7.34
C ASP A 364 10.09 0.45 6.58
N CYS A 365 11.00 -0.40 6.09
CA CYS A 365 12.15 0.05 5.30
C CYS A 365 11.74 0.89 4.07
N ILE A 366 10.60 0.59 3.45
CA ILE A 366 10.08 1.34 2.29
C ILE A 366 9.67 2.77 2.68
N SER A 367 9.09 2.95 3.87
CA SER A 367 8.72 4.25 4.43
C SER A 367 9.94 5.14 4.64
N PHE A 368 11.00 4.57 5.23
CA PHE A 368 12.28 5.26 5.41
C PHE A 368 12.96 5.56 4.07
N ASN A 369 12.97 4.63 3.12
CA ASN A 369 13.56 4.82 1.79
C ASN A 369 12.86 5.96 1.03
N SER A 370 11.53 5.98 1.09
CA SER A 370 10.72 7.05 0.47
C SER A 370 11.01 8.42 1.08
N ALA A 371 11.20 8.49 2.40
CA ALA A 371 11.56 9.73 3.09
C ALA A 371 12.99 10.18 2.78
N MET A 372 13.94 9.25 2.66
CA MET A 372 15.31 9.53 2.23
C MET A 372 15.36 10.02 0.78
N ASP A 373 14.60 9.41 -0.13
CA ASP A 373 14.45 9.89 -1.51
C ASP A 373 13.77 11.26 -1.58
N CYS A 374 12.84 11.55 -0.66
CA CYS A 374 12.24 12.88 -0.52
C CYS A 374 13.28 13.93 -0.08
N CYS A 375 14.14 13.59 0.88
CA CYS A 375 15.28 14.42 1.27
C CYS A 375 16.28 14.60 0.12
N ALA A 376 16.46 13.60 -0.74
CA ALA A 376 17.29 13.69 -1.94
C ALA A 376 16.72 14.64 -3.01
N ALA A 377 15.42 14.94 -2.96
CA ALA A 377 14.75 15.78 -3.94
C ALA A 377 14.61 17.25 -3.52
N GLY A 378 14.83 17.57 -2.24
CA GLY A 378 14.76 18.92 -1.68
C GLY A 378 15.95 19.83 -2.01
N ASP A 379 15.87 21.09 -1.58
CA ASP A 379 16.95 22.08 -1.70
C ASP A 379 18.14 21.75 -0.79
N SER A 380 19.30 22.37 -1.09
CA SER A 380 20.61 22.13 -0.50
C SER A 380 20.57 22.05 1.03
N GLY A 381 20.89 20.87 1.59
CA GLY A 381 21.01 20.63 3.05
C GLY A 381 20.07 19.57 3.63
N ALA A 382 19.03 19.14 2.91
CA ALA A 382 18.11 18.08 3.36
C ALA A 382 18.79 16.72 3.53
N TRP A 383 19.99 16.55 2.98
CA TRP A 383 20.78 15.33 3.06
C TRP A 383 21.22 14.92 4.47
N ILE A 384 21.30 15.86 5.41
CA ILE A 384 21.69 15.61 6.81
C ILE A 384 20.64 14.71 7.45
N TRP A 385 19.37 15.00 7.18
CA TRP A 385 18.26 14.19 7.65
C TRP A 385 18.26 12.80 7.03
N SER A 386 18.62 12.65 5.75
CA SER A 386 18.75 11.32 5.14
C SER A 386 19.81 10.46 5.84
N LEU A 387 20.93 11.04 6.31
CA LEU A 387 21.95 10.31 7.08
C LEU A 387 21.50 10.01 8.49
N ALA A 388 20.87 10.98 9.15
CA ALA A 388 20.34 10.80 10.50
C ALA A 388 19.30 9.66 10.51
N LEU A 389 18.45 9.60 9.49
CA LEU A 389 17.47 8.53 9.30
C LEU A 389 18.15 7.16 9.16
N LEU A 390 19.16 7.03 8.30
CA LEU A 390 19.87 5.77 8.07
C LEU A 390 20.68 5.31 9.29
N GLY A 391 21.39 6.23 9.95
CA GLY A 391 22.38 5.89 10.98
C GLY A 391 21.84 5.83 12.41
N SER A 392 20.79 6.59 12.73
CA SER A 392 20.29 6.69 14.11
C SER A 392 18.82 6.30 14.25
N VAL A 393 17.94 6.80 13.37
CA VAL A 393 16.50 6.63 13.55
C VAL A 393 16.04 5.23 13.12
N MET A 394 16.48 4.73 11.97
CA MET A 394 16.08 3.42 11.47
C MET A 394 16.54 2.25 12.38
N PRO A 395 17.78 2.23 12.90
CA PRO A 395 18.19 1.22 13.89
C PRO A 395 17.44 1.36 15.22
N SER A 396 17.14 2.58 15.67
CA SER A 396 16.36 2.80 16.91
C SER A 396 14.91 2.33 16.80
N ALA A 397 14.37 2.27 15.58
CA ALA A 397 13.06 1.69 15.27
C ALA A 397 13.10 0.16 15.11
N GLY A 398 14.25 -0.49 15.36
CA GLY A 398 14.41 -1.95 15.25
C GLY A 398 14.55 -2.48 13.83
N LEU A 399 14.73 -1.61 12.82
CA LEU A 399 14.85 -1.98 11.42
C LEU A 399 16.32 -2.02 10.97
N GLN A 400 16.68 -3.07 10.24
CA GLN A 400 17.99 -3.19 9.61
C GLN A 400 18.00 -2.47 8.26
N PRO A 401 18.97 -1.56 7.99
CA PRO A 401 19.10 -0.91 6.70
C PRO A 401 19.32 -1.92 5.57
N ASP A 402 18.52 -1.84 4.52
CA ASP A 402 18.66 -2.68 3.32
C ASP A 402 19.50 -1.98 2.23
N GLY A 403 19.83 -2.69 1.16
CA GLY A 403 20.61 -2.13 0.05
C GLY A 403 19.94 -0.93 -0.63
N PHE A 404 18.61 -0.85 -0.57
CA PHE A 404 17.84 0.30 -1.04
C PHE A 404 17.96 1.51 -0.11
N SER A 405 18.01 1.30 1.21
CA SER A 405 18.23 2.34 2.23
C SER A 405 19.55 3.06 2.00
N TYR A 406 20.62 2.29 1.79
CA TYR A 406 21.93 2.84 1.45
C TYR A 406 21.89 3.55 0.08
N ALA A 407 21.20 3.00 -0.91
CA ALA A 407 21.10 3.62 -2.24
C ALA A 407 20.34 4.97 -2.23
N SER A 408 19.24 5.09 -1.48
CA SER A 408 18.48 6.33 -1.35
C SER A 408 19.30 7.41 -0.62
N ALA A 409 20.05 7.04 0.43
CA ALA A 409 20.96 7.96 1.12
C ALA A 409 22.13 8.43 0.23
N ILE A 410 22.70 7.50 -0.56
CA ILE A 410 23.75 7.80 -1.55
C ILE A 410 23.20 8.65 -2.71
N ARG A 411 21.90 8.57 -3.04
CA ARG A 411 21.28 9.43 -4.06
C ARG A 411 21.17 10.88 -3.58
N ALA A 412 20.79 11.10 -2.31
CA ALA A 412 20.71 12.43 -1.70
C ALA A 412 22.06 13.17 -1.80
N ARG A 413 23.11 12.56 -1.25
CA ARG A 413 24.34 12.30 -2.01
C ARG A 413 24.79 13.19 -3.17
N SER A 414 24.48 12.62 -4.33
CA SER A 414 24.99 12.98 -5.65
C SER A 414 24.75 14.42 -6.04
N LYS A 415 23.70 15.06 -5.51
CA LYS A 415 23.31 16.41 -5.91
C LYS A 415 24.17 17.50 -5.26
N ASP A 416 24.73 17.24 -4.08
CA ASP A 416 25.46 18.23 -3.28
C ASP A 416 26.99 18.12 -3.40
N SER A 417 27.51 17.39 -4.40
CA SER A 417 28.94 17.29 -4.75
C SER A 417 29.92 16.78 -3.67
N GLU A 418 29.44 16.35 -2.49
CA GLU A 418 30.28 15.76 -1.44
C GLU A 418 30.42 14.23 -1.58
N TRP A 419 31.32 13.79 -2.48
CA TRP A 419 31.53 12.37 -2.77
C TRP A 419 32.19 11.57 -1.64
N ALA A 420 33.01 12.20 -0.80
CA ALA A 420 33.81 11.51 0.22
C ALA A 420 32.97 10.80 1.31
N GLN A 421 31.82 11.36 1.70
CA GLN A 421 30.92 10.71 2.66
C GLN A 421 30.15 9.53 2.04
N SER A 422 29.83 9.59 0.75
CA SER A 422 29.21 8.47 0.02
C SER A 422 30.10 7.23 0.00
N VAL A 423 31.43 7.42 -0.06
CA VAL A 423 32.41 6.33 0.04
C VAL A 423 32.41 5.70 1.43
N ARG A 424 32.30 6.52 2.48
CA ARG A 424 32.21 6.01 3.87
C ARG A 424 30.92 5.21 4.08
N LEU A 425 29.80 5.62 3.47
CA LEU A 425 28.52 4.89 3.53
C LEU A 425 28.58 3.54 2.81
N LEU A 426 29.28 3.46 1.68
CA LEU A 426 29.52 2.18 0.99
C LEU A 426 30.42 1.26 1.82
N ALA A 427 31.43 1.81 2.50
CA ALA A 427 32.25 1.04 3.43
C ALA A 427 31.43 0.52 4.63
N SER A 428 30.53 1.34 5.20
CA SER A 428 29.64 0.89 6.28
C SER A 428 28.62 -0.13 5.81
N MET A 429 28.10 -0.01 4.58
CA MET A 429 27.22 -1.01 3.96
C MET A 429 27.89 -2.40 3.89
N LYS A 430 29.17 -2.45 3.48
CA LYS A 430 29.97 -3.67 3.46
C LYS A 430 30.22 -4.24 4.85
N ALA A 431 30.51 -3.38 5.83
CA ALA A 431 30.68 -3.80 7.23
C ALA A 431 29.39 -4.39 7.83
N SER A 432 28.22 -3.93 7.39
CA SER A 432 26.91 -4.48 7.77
C SER A 432 26.51 -5.76 7.03
N GLY A 433 27.34 -6.30 6.12
CA GLY A 433 27.08 -7.56 5.42
C GLY A 433 26.01 -7.50 4.31
N VAL A 434 25.55 -6.30 3.93
CA VAL A 434 24.56 -6.11 2.87
C VAL A 434 25.25 -6.16 1.50
N ARG A 435 24.79 -7.05 0.60
CA ARG A 435 25.32 -7.13 -0.77
C ARG A 435 25.16 -5.79 -1.47
N VAL A 436 26.27 -5.27 -2.03
CA VAL A 436 26.28 -4.01 -2.79
C VAL A 436 25.37 -4.17 -4.02
N GLY A 437 24.18 -3.57 -3.95
CA GLY A 437 23.20 -3.63 -5.02
C GLY A 437 23.55 -2.69 -6.18
N ILE A 438 23.13 -3.06 -7.38
CA ILE A 438 23.32 -2.38 -8.68
C ILE A 438 23.06 -0.84 -8.61
N VAL A 439 22.11 -0.40 -7.79
CA VAL A 439 21.75 1.03 -7.64
C VAL A 439 22.76 1.82 -6.80
N ALA A 440 23.39 1.19 -5.80
CA ALA A 440 24.42 1.85 -4.97
C ALA A 440 25.70 2.16 -5.78
N CYS A 441 26.00 1.33 -6.79
CA CYS A 441 27.12 1.52 -7.70
C CYS A 441 26.94 2.70 -8.68
N SER A 442 25.69 3.10 -8.97
CA SER A 442 25.37 4.13 -9.98
C SER A 442 25.71 5.57 -9.57
N VAL A 443 26.23 5.80 -8.36
CA VAL A 443 26.44 7.18 -7.85
C VAL A 443 27.86 7.41 -7.33
N ALA A 444 28.55 6.41 -6.78
CA ALA A 444 29.92 6.55 -6.29
C ALA A 444 30.97 6.03 -7.30
N ALA A 445 30.79 6.36 -8.58
CA ALA A 445 31.61 5.83 -9.67
C ALA A 445 33.10 6.20 -9.59
N LEU A 446 33.48 7.19 -8.77
CA LEU A 446 34.86 7.70 -8.68
C LEU A 446 35.82 6.83 -7.85
N THR A 447 35.34 6.12 -6.82
CA THR A 447 36.17 5.33 -5.90
C THR A 447 35.89 3.83 -5.96
N ILE A 448 34.79 3.44 -6.61
CA ILE A 448 34.43 2.03 -6.82
C ILE A 448 35.44 1.35 -7.76
N GLU A 449 36.01 2.05 -8.75
CA GLU A 449 36.99 1.45 -9.69
C GLU A 449 38.22 0.86 -8.97
N GLN A 450 38.81 1.58 -8.00
CA GLN A 450 39.96 1.10 -7.23
C GLN A 450 39.56 0.03 -6.19
N GLN A 451 38.35 0.10 -5.64
CA GLN A 451 37.87 -0.85 -4.62
C GLN A 451 37.24 -2.13 -5.18
N MET A 452 36.75 -2.13 -6.43
CA MET A 452 36.26 -3.32 -7.12
C MET A 452 37.41 -4.28 -7.44
N HIS A 453 38.56 -3.75 -7.87
CA HIS A 453 39.77 -4.53 -8.09
C HIS A 453 40.33 -5.14 -6.79
N ALA A 454 40.30 -4.39 -5.68
CA ALA A 454 40.74 -4.89 -4.38
C ALA A 454 39.79 -5.94 -3.77
N ALA A 455 38.57 -6.09 -4.30
CA ALA A 455 37.52 -6.95 -3.74
C ALA A 455 37.20 -8.19 -4.59
N GLY A 456 37.83 -8.40 -5.75
CA GLY A 456 37.66 -9.61 -6.57
C GLY A 456 36.24 -9.84 -7.08
N LEU A 457 35.46 -8.77 -7.29
CA LEU A 457 34.09 -8.86 -7.78
C LEU A 457 34.07 -9.01 -9.31
N GLU A 458 33.40 -10.06 -9.81
CA GLU A 458 33.13 -10.21 -11.24
C GLU A 458 32.23 -9.07 -11.72
N VAL A 459 32.71 -8.33 -12.72
CA VAL A 459 32.05 -7.11 -13.19
C VAL A 459 31.15 -7.42 -14.38
N ASP A 460 29.85 -7.49 -14.14
CA ASP A 460 28.84 -7.75 -15.17
C ASP A 460 28.56 -6.52 -16.08
N LEU A 461 27.99 -6.78 -17.25
CA LEU A 461 27.50 -5.78 -18.22
C LEU A 461 26.60 -4.71 -17.57
N ILE A 462 25.74 -5.12 -16.64
CA ILE A 462 24.82 -4.23 -15.91
C ILE A 462 25.58 -3.22 -15.05
N THR A 463 26.70 -3.65 -14.44
CA THR A 463 27.55 -2.80 -13.62
C THR A 463 28.25 -1.75 -14.49
N ARG A 464 28.72 -2.15 -15.68
CA ARG A 464 29.32 -1.22 -16.66
C ARG A 464 28.31 -0.21 -17.19
N ASN A 465 27.08 -0.61 -17.51
CA ASN A 465 26.02 0.30 -17.95
C ASN A 465 25.65 1.31 -16.87
N SER A 466 25.60 0.85 -15.62
CA SER A 466 25.27 1.69 -14.47
C SER A 466 26.37 2.70 -14.18
N LEU A 467 27.65 2.31 -14.31
CA LEU A 467 28.80 3.20 -14.19
C LEU A 467 28.82 4.25 -15.31
N THR A 468 28.62 3.85 -16.55
CA THR A 468 28.60 4.79 -17.69
C THR A 468 27.45 5.81 -17.59
N SER A 469 26.25 5.40 -17.15
CA SER A 469 25.15 6.34 -16.85
C SER A 469 25.46 7.26 -15.65
N ALA A 470 26.22 6.79 -14.67
CA ALA A 470 26.69 7.63 -13.56
C ALA A 470 27.62 8.75 -14.07
N PHE A 471 28.58 8.40 -14.92
CA PHE A 471 29.51 9.36 -15.52
C PHE A 471 28.82 10.35 -16.46
N GLU A 472 27.77 9.91 -17.17
CA GLU A 472 26.89 10.79 -17.94
C GLU A 472 26.28 11.90 -17.07
N LYS A 473 25.72 11.53 -15.90
CA LYS A 473 25.13 12.50 -14.96
C LYS A 473 26.18 13.38 -14.30
N GLY A 474 27.37 12.84 -14.06
CA GLY A 474 28.52 13.55 -13.50
C GLY A 474 29.28 14.47 -14.48
N ARG A 475 28.88 14.53 -15.77
CA ARG A 475 29.58 15.26 -16.85
C ARG A 475 31.06 14.87 -17.04
N GLN A 476 31.46 13.68 -16.61
CA GLN A 476 32.84 13.19 -16.71
C GLN A 476 33.00 12.33 -17.96
N TRP A 477 33.02 12.98 -19.12
CA TRP A 477 33.07 12.31 -20.42
C TRP A 477 34.35 11.48 -20.61
N GLN A 478 35.49 11.88 -20.04
CA GLN A 478 36.77 11.18 -20.17
C GLN A 478 36.68 9.73 -19.68
N ARG A 479 36.03 9.54 -18.52
CA ARG A 479 35.89 8.23 -17.89
C ARG A 479 34.80 7.40 -18.53
N ALA A 480 33.68 8.02 -18.92
CA ALA A 480 32.64 7.35 -19.71
C ALA A 480 33.20 6.82 -21.03
N PHE A 481 34.07 7.60 -21.68
CA PHE A 481 34.78 7.20 -22.90
C PHE A 481 35.72 6.03 -22.62
N LEU A 482 36.60 6.13 -21.61
CA LEU A 482 37.52 5.05 -21.22
C LEU A 482 36.79 3.71 -21.00
N LEU A 483 35.68 3.73 -20.26
CA LEU A 483 34.87 2.54 -19.95
C LEU A 483 34.15 1.94 -21.16
N CYS A 484 33.92 2.73 -22.19
CA CYS A 484 33.35 2.25 -23.44
C CYS A 484 34.38 1.52 -24.30
N PHE A 485 35.68 1.83 -24.15
CA PHE A 485 36.75 1.36 -25.04
C PHE A 485 37.73 0.36 -24.40
N GLU A 486 37.84 0.30 -23.08
CA GLU A 486 38.71 -0.66 -22.38
C GLU A 486 38.01 -2.03 -22.15
N GLU A 487 38.04 -2.90 -23.16
CA GLU A 487 37.49 -4.27 -23.10
C GLU A 487 38.25 -5.19 -22.13
N ALA A 488 39.56 -4.97 -22.00
CA ALA A 488 40.44 -5.77 -21.15
C ALA A 488 40.08 -5.71 -19.66
N ARG A 489 39.40 -4.64 -19.20
CA ARG A 489 39.02 -4.46 -17.79
C ARG A 489 37.72 -5.14 -17.39
N PHE A 490 36.94 -5.62 -18.36
CA PHE A 490 35.62 -6.22 -18.15
C PHE A 490 35.56 -7.68 -18.66
N ASN A 491 36.64 -8.44 -18.52
CA ASN A 491 36.71 -9.85 -18.95
C ASN A 491 36.30 -10.10 -20.42
N GLY A 492 36.51 -9.14 -21.32
CA GLY A 492 36.11 -9.26 -22.73
C GLY A 492 34.62 -9.08 -23.00
N LEU A 493 33.84 -8.52 -22.06
CA LEU A 493 32.42 -8.21 -22.27
C LEU A 493 32.26 -7.05 -23.26
N GLU A 494 31.60 -7.29 -24.39
CA GLU A 494 31.36 -6.27 -25.42
C GLU A 494 30.36 -5.21 -24.94
N PRO A 495 30.64 -3.90 -25.14
CA PRO A 495 29.70 -2.82 -24.81
C PRO A 495 28.37 -2.97 -25.55
N ASP A 496 27.26 -2.79 -24.83
CA ASP A 496 25.93 -2.81 -25.42
C ASP A 496 25.48 -1.42 -25.89
N ALA A 497 24.29 -1.35 -26.50
CA ALA A 497 23.72 -0.09 -26.96
C ALA A 497 23.60 0.94 -25.83
N VAL A 498 23.30 0.53 -24.58
CA VAL A 498 23.15 1.44 -23.45
C VAL A 498 24.48 2.09 -23.08
N THR A 499 25.57 1.32 -23.07
CA THR A 499 26.93 1.82 -22.79
C THR A 499 27.36 2.87 -23.81
N HIS A 500 27.20 2.55 -25.10
CA HIS A 500 27.55 3.48 -26.18
C HIS A 500 26.69 4.74 -26.16
N ASN A 501 25.38 4.61 -25.89
CA ASN A 501 24.49 5.76 -25.80
C ASN A 501 24.90 6.71 -24.66
N ALA A 502 25.21 6.16 -23.47
CA ALA A 502 25.63 6.93 -22.32
C ALA A 502 26.99 7.63 -22.55
N ALA A 503 27.92 6.97 -23.26
CA ALA A 503 29.19 7.57 -23.64
C ALA A 503 28.99 8.77 -24.58
N VAL A 504 28.15 8.63 -25.62
CA VAL A 504 27.84 9.70 -26.57
C VAL A 504 27.16 10.88 -25.87
N THR A 505 26.14 10.64 -25.03
CA THR A 505 25.44 11.70 -24.29
C THR A 505 26.35 12.40 -23.28
N SER A 506 27.28 11.68 -22.65
CA SER A 506 28.26 12.27 -21.73
C SER A 506 29.22 13.22 -22.45
N CYS A 507 29.69 12.87 -23.65
CA CYS A 507 30.61 13.69 -24.44
C CYS A 507 29.93 14.98 -24.91
N VAL A 508 28.67 14.91 -25.32
CA VAL A 508 27.84 16.09 -25.65
C VAL A 508 27.69 17.02 -24.45
N LYS A 509 27.32 16.46 -23.28
CA LYS A 509 27.22 17.25 -22.03
C LYS A 509 28.56 17.85 -21.57
N GLY A 510 29.66 17.22 -22.00
CA GLY A 510 31.04 17.66 -21.81
C GLY A 510 31.55 18.66 -22.85
N GLN A 511 30.72 19.10 -23.80
CA GLN A 511 31.06 19.99 -24.93
C GLN A 511 32.14 19.43 -25.88
N GLU A 512 32.35 18.12 -25.89
CA GLU A 512 33.40 17.45 -26.66
C GLU A 512 32.77 16.68 -27.82
N TRP A 513 32.22 17.45 -28.77
CA TRP A 513 31.45 16.93 -29.91
C TRP A 513 32.26 15.96 -30.78
N ALA A 514 33.55 16.20 -31.01
CA ALA A 514 34.39 15.35 -31.85
C ALA A 514 34.53 13.91 -31.30
N LYS A 515 34.62 13.78 -29.97
CA LYS A 515 34.70 12.46 -29.31
C LYS A 515 33.35 11.76 -29.24
N ALA A 516 32.26 12.53 -29.13
CA ALA A 516 30.91 11.99 -29.26
C ALA A 516 30.69 11.34 -30.62
N LEU A 517 31.17 11.98 -31.71
CA LEU A 517 31.10 11.46 -33.07
C LEU A 517 31.97 10.22 -33.26
N GLY A 518 33.20 10.21 -32.72
CA GLY A 518 34.05 9.02 -32.73
C GLY A 518 33.42 7.83 -32.00
N ALA A 519 32.81 8.05 -30.83
CA ALA A 519 32.10 7.01 -30.09
C ALA A 519 30.89 6.45 -30.86
N TYR A 520 30.17 7.31 -31.58
CA TYR A 520 29.05 6.90 -32.44
C TYR A 520 29.50 6.11 -33.67
N GLN A 521 30.60 6.49 -34.32
CA GLN A 521 31.16 5.74 -35.44
C GLN A 521 31.58 4.33 -35.03
N VAL A 522 32.19 4.19 -33.84
CA VAL A 522 32.57 2.88 -33.28
C VAL A 522 31.33 2.03 -33.02
N MET A 523 30.25 2.60 -32.48
CA MET A 523 28.98 1.91 -32.28
C MET A 523 28.43 1.33 -33.60
N ARG A 524 28.55 2.07 -34.71
CA ARG A 524 28.16 1.60 -36.04
C ARG A 524 29.05 0.50 -36.59
N VAL A 525 30.38 0.64 -36.47
CA VAL A 525 31.34 -0.38 -36.94
C VAL A 525 31.15 -1.71 -36.20
N ARG A 526 30.77 -1.64 -34.92
CA ARG A 526 30.46 -2.83 -34.09
C ARG A 526 29.06 -3.40 -34.32
N GLY A 527 28.26 -2.83 -35.22
CA GLY A 527 26.93 -3.33 -35.55
C GLY A 527 25.88 -3.12 -34.45
N VAL A 528 26.12 -2.22 -33.49
CA VAL A 528 25.18 -1.93 -32.39
C VAL A 528 24.15 -0.90 -32.88
N SER A 529 22.87 -1.27 -32.89
CA SER A 529 21.80 -0.41 -33.40
C SER A 529 21.61 0.86 -32.56
N PRO A 530 21.72 2.07 -33.17
CA PRO A 530 21.42 3.32 -32.49
C PRO A 530 19.96 3.39 -32.04
N THR A 531 19.73 3.89 -30.82
CA THR A 531 18.39 4.21 -30.30
C THR A 531 18.01 5.68 -30.58
N GLN A 532 16.75 6.04 -30.31
CA GLN A 532 16.28 7.44 -30.39
C GLN A 532 17.08 8.39 -29.50
N VAL A 533 17.56 7.93 -28.33
CA VAL A 533 18.36 8.74 -27.40
C VAL A 533 19.73 9.06 -27.98
N THR A 534 20.36 8.10 -28.65
CA THR A 534 21.61 8.34 -29.41
C THR A 534 21.41 9.31 -30.56
N ALA A 535 20.33 9.15 -31.32
CA ALA A 535 20.05 10.03 -32.45
C ALA A 535 19.95 11.48 -31.98
N GLY A 536 19.20 11.76 -30.90
CA GLY A 536 19.10 13.10 -30.31
C GLY A 536 20.41 13.64 -29.72
N ALA A 537 21.23 12.78 -29.10
CA ALA A 537 22.54 13.19 -28.57
C ALA A 537 23.50 13.59 -29.69
N VAL A 538 23.56 12.79 -30.76
CA VAL A 538 24.36 13.06 -31.96
C VAL A 538 23.87 14.32 -32.68
N THR A 539 22.56 14.59 -32.71
CA THR A 539 21.99 15.88 -33.16
C THR A 539 22.58 17.07 -32.43
N SER A 540 22.64 17.01 -31.10
CA SER A 540 23.23 18.08 -30.30
C SER A 540 24.73 18.20 -30.58
N ALA A 541 25.44 17.08 -30.71
CA ALA A 541 26.88 17.05 -31.03
C ALA A 541 27.18 17.76 -32.36
N PHE A 542 26.46 17.41 -33.44
CA PHE A 542 26.67 18.03 -34.75
C PHE A 542 26.29 19.52 -34.75
N ALA A 543 25.22 19.89 -34.03
CA ALA A 543 24.83 21.27 -33.89
C ALA A 543 25.86 22.09 -33.09
N GLU A 544 26.55 21.51 -32.11
CA GLU A 544 27.58 22.21 -31.34
C GLU A 544 28.91 22.32 -32.10
N GLY A 545 29.27 21.30 -32.89
CA GLY A 545 30.52 21.26 -33.66
C GLY A 545 30.51 22.03 -34.99
N SER A 546 29.35 22.50 -35.48
CA SER A 546 29.19 23.10 -36.82
C SER A 546 29.76 22.25 -37.98
N CYS A 547 29.96 20.96 -37.75
CA CYS A 547 30.55 20.01 -38.70
C CYS A 547 29.45 19.40 -39.58
N TRP A 548 28.91 20.22 -40.48
CA TRP A 548 27.85 19.82 -41.40
C TRP A 548 28.29 18.76 -42.42
N ALA A 549 29.56 18.74 -42.80
CA ALA A 549 30.09 17.78 -43.76
C ALA A 549 30.04 16.34 -43.22
N ASP A 550 30.46 16.14 -41.97
CA ASP A 550 30.40 14.84 -41.30
C ASP A 550 28.95 14.39 -41.03
N ALA A 551 28.05 15.34 -40.79
CA ALA A 551 26.62 15.08 -40.63
C ALA A 551 25.96 14.59 -41.94
N LEU A 552 26.38 15.11 -43.10
CA LEU A 552 25.94 14.63 -44.41
C LEU A 552 26.58 13.29 -44.78
N GLN A 553 27.87 13.10 -44.51
CA GLN A 553 28.55 11.83 -44.72
C GLN A 553 27.94 10.70 -43.89
N MET A 554 27.39 11.01 -42.71
CA MET A 554 26.62 10.06 -41.90
C MET A 554 25.34 9.57 -42.62
N LEU A 555 24.73 10.43 -43.45
CA LEU A 555 23.52 10.17 -44.23
C LEU A 555 23.81 9.47 -45.58
N ASP A 556 25.03 9.58 -46.12
CA ASP A 556 25.46 9.00 -47.41
C ASP A 556 25.61 7.46 -47.42
N GLY A 557 24.94 6.74 -46.50
CA GLY A 557 24.81 5.28 -46.54
C GLY A 557 23.72 4.81 -47.53
N PRO A 558 23.64 3.50 -47.86
CA PRO A 558 22.59 2.99 -48.73
C PRO A 558 21.21 3.38 -48.21
N VAL A 559 20.27 3.67 -49.13
CA VAL A 559 18.90 4.19 -48.90
C VAL A 559 18.11 3.41 -47.83
N THR A 560 18.48 2.16 -47.55
CA THR A 560 17.92 1.33 -46.46
C THR A 560 18.26 1.85 -45.06
N ALA A 561 19.41 2.50 -44.86
CA ALA A 561 19.78 3.17 -43.61
C ALA A 561 18.97 4.45 -43.37
N PHE A 562 18.56 5.15 -44.44
CA PHE A 562 17.73 6.36 -44.37
C PHE A 562 16.33 6.06 -43.81
N ARG A 563 15.75 4.89 -44.14
CA ARG A 563 14.46 4.43 -43.56
C ARG A 563 14.54 4.05 -42.08
N PHE A 564 15.67 3.52 -41.61
CA PHE A 564 15.84 3.09 -40.21
C PHE A 564 16.37 4.19 -39.29
N ALA A 565 17.18 5.13 -39.80
CA ALA A 565 17.74 6.24 -39.02
C ALA A 565 16.71 7.33 -38.65
N GLY A 566 15.60 7.39 -39.41
CA GLY A 566 14.40 8.17 -39.08
C GLY A 566 14.55 9.68 -39.14
N LEU A 567 13.41 10.37 -38.98
CA LEU A 567 13.25 11.84 -38.95
C LEU A 567 14.27 12.55 -38.03
N VAL A 568 14.69 11.89 -36.94
CA VAL A 568 15.63 12.45 -35.95
C VAL A 568 17.03 12.69 -36.53
N ALA A 569 17.53 11.80 -37.40
CA ALA A 569 18.83 11.97 -38.06
C ALA A 569 18.79 13.06 -39.15
N CYS A 570 17.65 13.22 -39.83
CA CYS A 570 17.45 14.32 -40.77
C CYS A 570 17.37 15.66 -40.03
N ASN A 571 16.63 15.73 -38.92
CA ASN A 571 16.59 16.90 -38.04
C ASN A 571 17.98 17.26 -37.48
N ALA A 572 18.82 16.24 -37.23
CA ALA A 572 20.22 16.41 -36.82
C ALA A 572 21.06 17.16 -37.85
N ALA A 573 21.04 16.66 -39.08
CA ALA A 573 21.76 17.28 -40.18
C ALA A 573 21.20 18.67 -40.50
N MET A 574 19.88 18.86 -40.44
CA MET A 574 19.24 20.16 -40.65
C MET A 574 19.70 21.22 -39.63
N ASN A 575 19.77 20.89 -38.34
CA ASN A 575 20.25 21.81 -37.30
C ASN A 575 21.77 22.11 -37.44
N ALA A 576 22.57 21.10 -37.82
CA ALA A 576 23.99 21.29 -38.09
C ALA A 576 24.23 22.19 -39.33
N LEU A 577 23.44 22.01 -40.38
CA LEU A 577 23.47 22.80 -41.61
C LEU A 577 23.00 24.25 -41.37
N GLU A 578 21.99 24.45 -40.52
CA GLU A 578 21.53 25.77 -40.09
C GLU A 578 22.65 26.56 -39.42
N LYS A 579 23.37 25.94 -38.48
CA LYS A 579 24.51 26.58 -37.81
C LYS A 579 25.73 26.73 -38.71
N GLY A 580 25.94 25.80 -39.64
CA GLY A 580 26.97 25.86 -40.68
C GLY A 580 26.70 26.86 -41.81
N ARG A 581 25.52 27.51 -41.83
CA ARG A 581 25.06 28.46 -42.87
C ARG A 581 25.03 27.89 -44.30
N GLN A 582 24.91 26.57 -44.44
CA GLN A 582 24.94 25.88 -45.74
C GLN A 582 23.54 25.65 -46.31
N TRP A 583 22.84 26.73 -46.68
CA TRP A 583 21.45 26.69 -47.15
C TRP A 583 21.23 25.84 -48.41
N GLN A 584 22.24 25.71 -49.28
CA GLN A 584 22.15 24.89 -50.50
C GLN A 584 22.03 23.40 -50.19
N GLN A 585 22.73 22.94 -49.15
CA GLN A 585 22.70 21.54 -48.72
C GLN A 585 21.42 21.22 -47.94
N VAL A 586 20.84 22.22 -47.25
CA VAL A 586 19.51 22.12 -46.61
C VAL A 586 18.43 21.79 -47.62
N LEU A 587 18.43 22.45 -48.79
CA LEU A 587 17.47 22.18 -49.86
C LEU A 587 17.62 20.77 -50.42
N LYS A 588 18.87 20.35 -50.73
CA LYS A 588 19.15 18.98 -51.18
C LYS A 588 18.71 17.93 -50.17
N LEU A 589 18.89 18.20 -48.87
CA LEU A 589 18.45 17.28 -47.82
C LEU A 589 16.91 17.21 -47.73
N LEU A 590 16.20 18.33 -47.86
CA LEU A 590 14.74 18.35 -47.91
C LEU A 590 14.19 17.58 -49.12
N ASP A 591 14.85 17.68 -50.27
CA ASP A 591 14.48 16.92 -51.48
C ASP A 591 14.77 15.42 -51.29
N ASN A 592 15.92 15.06 -50.72
CA ASN A 592 16.23 13.66 -50.39
C ASN A 592 15.25 13.06 -49.37
N MET A 593 14.74 13.84 -48.40
CA MET A 593 13.69 13.40 -47.47
C MET A 593 12.37 13.12 -48.20
N ARG A 594 12.02 13.96 -49.19
CA ARG A 594 10.82 13.79 -50.03
C ARG A 594 10.93 12.52 -50.87
N ASP A 595 12.08 12.30 -51.50
CA ASP A 595 12.35 11.11 -52.32
C ASP A 595 12.35 9.81 -51.48
N ALA A 596 12.72 9.91 -50.19
CA ALA A 596 12.67 8.80 -49.24
C ALA A 596 11.28 8.53 -48.62
N ALA A 597 10.25 9.30 -49.00
CA ALA A 597 8.89 9.26 -48.42
C ALA A 597 8.84 9.56 -46.90
N LEU A 598 9.74 10.40 -46.40
CA LEU A 598 9.71 10.93 -45.03
C LEU A 598 9.07 12.32 -45.05
N GLU A 599 7.95 12.52 -44.36
CA GLU A 599 7.32 13.84 -44.25
C GLU A 599 8.20 14.75 -43.37
N PRO A 600 8.74 15.87 -43.91
CA PRO A 600 9.52 16.81 -43.11
C PRO A 600 8.61 17.49 -42.09
N ASP A 601 9.05 17.53 -40.83
CA ASP A 601 8.30 18.14 -39.74
C ASP A 601 8.42 19.68 -39.72
N GLN A 602 7.62 20.33 -38.88
CA GLN A 602 7.70 21.78 -38.68
C GLN A 602 9.10 22.25 -38.24
N PHE A 603 9.87 21.38 -37.58
CA PHE A 603 11.24 21.66 -37.18
C PHE A 603 12.19 21.75 -38.39
N CYS A 604 12.09 20.84 -39.35
CA CYS A 604 12.85 20.88 -40.61
C CYS A 604 12.65 22.20 -41.36
N TYR A 605 11.38 22.63 -41.51
CA TYR A 605 11.06 23.87 -42.20
C TYR A 605 11.53 25.10 -41.42
N ASN A 606 11.41 25.11 -40.09
CA ASN A 606 11.92 26.20 -39.26
C ASN A 606 13.46 26.31 -39.32
N ALA A 607 14.17 25.19 -39.29
CA ALA A 607 15.63 25.15 -39.42
C ALA A 607 16.06 25.61 -40.83
N ALA A 608 15.31 25.23 -41.87
CA ALA A 608 15.57 25.70 -43.23
C ALA A 608 15.38 27.22 -43.36
N MET A 609 14.30 27.77 -42.79
CA MET A 609 14.04 29.20 -42.75
C MET A 609 15.15 29.97 -42.01
N SER A 610 15.57 29.48 -40.85
CA SER A 610 16.70 30.06 -40.09
C SER A 610 18.02 29.99 -40.88
N SER A 611 18.24 28.91 -41.65
CA SER A 611 19.41 28.79 -42.52
C SER A 611 19.41 29.80 -43.67
N PHE A 612 18.24 30.10 -44.26
CA PHE A 612 18.10 31.10 -45.31
C PHE A 612 18.28 32.53 -44.78
N GLU A 613 17.77 32.81 -43.58
CA GLU A 613 18.01 34.07 -42.88
C GLU A 613 19.52 34.27 -42.65
N LYS A 614 20.20 33.25 -42.09
CA LYS A 614 21.65 33.29 -41.82
C LYS A 614 22.51 33.31 -43.09
N GLY A 615 21.98 32.80 -44.20
CA GLY A 615 22.58 32.81 -45.54
C GLY A 615 22.24 34.03 -46.39
N GLN A 616 21.44 34.98 -45.87
CA GLN A 616 20.95 36.17 -46.57
C GLN A 616 20.16 35.90 -47.87
N GLN A 617 19.54 34.72 -47.98
CA GLN A 617 18.76 34.30 -49.16
C GLN A 617 17.24 34.39 -48.87
N TRP A 618 16.74 35.62 -48.71
CA TRP A 618 15.33 35.87 -48.36
C TRP A 618 14.34 35.40 -49.43
N GLU A 619 14.73 35.39 -50.71
CA GLU A 619 13.91 34.91 -51.84
C GLU A 619 13.58 33.42 -51.70
N MET A 620 14.57 32.62 -51.30
CA MET A 620 14.38 31.18 -51.06
C MET A 620 13.51 30.89 -49.84
N ALA A 621 13.61 31.72 -48.80
CA ALA A 621 12.74 31.64 -47.63
C ALA A 621 11.27 31.91 -47.97
N LEU A 622 11.00 32.89 -48.84
CA LEU A 622 9.67 33.17 -49.36
C LEU A 622 9.13 32.01 -50.21
N TRP A 623 9.96 31.44 -51.09
CA TRP A 623 9.57 30.28 -51.89
C TRP A 623 9.16 29.10 -51.02
N LEU A 624 9.96 28.79 -49.98
CA LEU A 624 9.65 27.68 -49.06
C LEU A 624 8.35 27.93 -48.27
N LEU A 625 8.10 29.17 -47.84
CA LEU A 625 6.84 29.55 -47.16
C LEU A 625 5.60 29.40 -48.06
N VAL A 626 5.73 29.68 -49.35
CA VAL A 626 4.64 29.47 -50.32
C VAL A 626 4.42 27.99 -50.58
N ASP A 627 5.49 27.20 -50.71
CA ASP A 627 5.43 25.74 -50.85
C ASP A 627 4.77 25.08 -49.62
N MET A 628 5.05 25.57 -48.41
CA MET A 628 4.39 25.11 -47.18
C MET A 628 2.89 25.43 -47.17
N LYS A 629 2.47 26.63 -47.59
CA LYS A 629 1.05 27.04 -47.61
C LYS A 629 0.20 26.29 -48.64
N GLY A 630 0.83 25.73 -49.68
CA GLY A 630 0.16 24.89 -50.67
C GLY A 630 -0.20 23.48 -50.18
N ARG A 631 0.31 23.06 -49.02
CA ARG A 631 0.15 21.71 -48.47
C ARG A 631 -0.78 21.77 -47.25
N LYS A 632 -2.01 21.23 -47.40
CA LYS A 632 -3.01 21.09 -46.33
C LYS A 632 -3.00 19.68 -45.76
#